data_AF-A0A2P5G2D9-F1
#
_entry.id   AF-A0A2P5G2D9-F1
#
_cell.length_a   1.000
_cell.length_b   1.000
_cell.length_c   1.000
_cell.angle_alpha   90.00
_cell.angle_beta   90.00
_cell.angle_gamma   90.00
#
_symmetry.space_group_name_H-M   'P 1'
#
loop_
_entity.id
_entity.type
_entity.pdbx_description
1 polymer ?
#
loop_
_entity_poly.entity_id
_entity_poly.type
_entity_poly.pdbx_seq_one_letter_code
_entity_poly.pdbx_strand_id
1 'polypeptide(L)'
;MKLPNILLILLFIFSSLNLAQAELKSSQSHFAKITREPISSKSPISVAHEDDFDSSSTTTPPSTKQDLFDNSVQFTISKAHWARALAYNLSLASSKRVGAHYDTAAIVDCLDLLDDTVDLLSNVVVSRNEVPENDRDDDVHTWLSAALTNQETCLDSLETTHRSEPEPAAMASTARNVSQLIAGSLSLYLSSAGPKSGAGGRRLLSDGGFPAWISAGDRRLLEAPVEAIEPHAVVAKDGSGTHGTIGEAINEVAGSMEEGGRTVIQIKAGTYNEYIRIPTKQKNVLLVGDGKGKTVIVGSKNSDDGSTTYNSATVGKRFF
;
A
#
# COMPACT_ATOMS: atom_id res chain seq x y z
N MET A 1 60.77 -28.76 11.81
CA MET A 1 60.19 -28.06 10.65
C MET A 1 58.72 -28.46 10.50
N LYS A 2 57.79 -27.70 11.12
CA LYS A 2 56.34 -27.79 10.94
C LYS A 2 55.77 -26.38 11.17
N LEU A 3 55.97 -25.49 10.21
CA LEU A 3 55.40 -24.13 10.19
C LEU A 3 54.42 -23.80 9.04
N PRO A 4 54.08 -24.67 8.05
CA PRO A 4 53.22 -24.22 6.96
C PRO A 4 51.72 -24.19 7.32
N ASN A 5 51.26 -24.95 8.31
CA ASN A 5 49.82 -25.05 8.63
C ASN A 5 49.29 -23.91 9.50
N ILE A 6 50.15 -23.21 10.28
CA ILE A 6 49.72 -22.09 11.12
C ILE A 6 49.45 -20.84 10.26
N LEU A 7 50.23 -20.65 9.19
CA LEU A 7 50.04 -19.53 8.26
C LEU A 7 48.74 -19.67 7.45
N LEU A 8 48.35 -20.90 7.09
CA LEU A 8 47.10 -21.15 6.37
C LEU A 8 45.86 -20.91 7.25
N ILE A 9 45.93 -21.27 8.53
CA ILE A 9 44.83 -21.05 9.49
C ILE A 9 44.70 -19.54 9.80
N LEU A 10 45.82 -18.82 9.93
CA LEU A 10 45.79 -17.36 10.12
C LEU A 10 45.23 -16.63 8.87
N LEU A 11 45.55 -17.09 7.65
CA LEU A 11 44.96 -16.53 6.43
C LEU A 11 43.45 -16.81 6.31
N PHE A 12 42.98 -17.99 6.75
CA PHE A 12 41.55 -18.30 6.80
C PHE A 12 40.80 -17.46 7.83
N ILE A 13 41.40 -17.19 9.00
CA ILE A 13 40.81 -16.32 10.04
C ILE A 13 40.80 -14.85 9.56
N PHE A 14 41.86 -14.38 8.89
CA PHE A 14 41.88 -13.02 8.32
C PHE A 14 40.91 -12.85 7.13
N SER A 15 40.66 -13.90 6.34
CA SER A 15 39.65 -13.87 5.28
C SER A 15 38.21 -13.90 5.82
N SER A 16 37.99 -14.52 6.98
CA SER A 16 36.66 -14.57 7.61
C SER A 16 36.36 -13.35 8.49
N LEU A 17 37.39 -12.69 9.07
CA LEU A 17 37.21 -11.40 9.74
C LEU A 17 36.90 -10.25 8.77
N ASN A 18 37.44 -10.27 7.55
CA ASN A 18 37.13 -9.28 6.52
C ASN A 18 35.73 -9.45 5.87
N LEU A 19 35.03 -10.57 6.14
CA LEU A 19 33.67 -10.79 5.64
C LEU A 19 32.59 -10.38 6.67
N ALA A 20 32.99 -10.06 7.91
CA ALA A 20 32.07 -9.67 9.00
C ALA A 20 31.96 -8.15 9.22
N GLN A 21 32.57 -7.33 8.35
CA GLN A 21 32.40 -5.87 8.30
C GLN A 21 31.95 -5.43 6.89
N ALA A 22 30.93 -6.08 6.35
CA ALA A 22 30.01 -5.38 5.46
C ALA A 22 29.06 -4.58 6.37
N GLU A 23 29.19 -3.27 6.33
CA GLU A 23 28.36 -2.34 7.10
C GLU A 23 26.88 -2.70 7.02
N LEU A 24 26.19 -2.73 8.18
CA LEU A 24 24.78 -2.41 8.24
C LEU A 24 24.60 -0.99 7.69
N LYS A 25 24.47 -0.88 6.37
CA LYS A 25 23.85 0.29 5.76
C LYS A 25 22.40 0.23 6.18
N SER A 26 22.08 1.00 7.22
CA SER A 26 20.74 1.49 7.48
C SER A 26 20.11 1.81 6.14
N SER A 27 19.02 1.11 5.81
CA SER A 27 18.15 1.47 4.70
C SER A 27 17.58 2.84 5.02
N GLN A 28 18.34 3.89 4.68
CA GLN A 28 17.82 5.23 4.59
C GLN A 28 16.71 5.13 3.55
N SER A 29 15.49 5.40 3.99
CA SER A 29 14.35 5.54 3.11
C SER A 29 14.74 6.41 1.91
N HIS A 30 14.42 5.94 0.70
CA HIS A 30 14.64 6.69 -0.54
C HIS A 30 13.97 8.10 -0.51
N PHE A 31 13.10 8.36 0.48
CA PHE A 31 12.57 9.68 0.83
C PHE A 31 13.63 10.77 1.06
N ALA A 32 14.84 10.43 1.52
CA ALA A 32 15.89 11.43 1.76
C ALA A 32 16.60 11.92 0.48
N LYS A 33 16.38 11.27 -0.68
CA LYS A 33 17.13 11.53 -1.92
C LYS A 33 16.44 12.45 -2.93
N ILE A 34 15.30 13.05 -2.57
CA ILE A 34 14.71 14.13 -3.37
C ILE A 34 15.48 15.43 -3.10
N THR A 35 16.72 15.47 -3.57
CA THR A 35 17.49 16.71 -3.73
C THR A 35 16.96 17.45 -4.95
N ARG A 36 16.51 18.69 -4.75
CA ARG A 36 16.14 19.64 -5.82
C ARG A 36 17.31 19.81 -6.79
N GLU A 37 17.23 19.23 -7.98
CA GLU A 37 17.97 19.72 -9.14
C GLU A 37 17.10 20.73 -9.89
N PRO A 38 17.64 21.89 -10.29
CA PRO A 38 16.89 22.90 -11.03
C PRO A 38 16.61 22.44 -12.46
N ILE A 39 15.35 22.58 -12.89
CA ILE A 39 14.91 22.32 -14.26
C ILE A 39 15.65 23.28 -15.20
N SER A 40 16.65 22.77 -15.93
CA SER A 40 17.29 23.45 -17.05
C SER A 40 16.56 23.08 -18.34
N SER A 41 15.91 24.06 -18.94
CA SER A 41 15.21 23.95 -20.22
C SER A 41 16.21 23.86 -21.37
N LYS A 42 16.20 22.75 -22.12
CA LYS A 42 16.42 22.70 -23.60
C LYS A 42 16.34 21.28 -24.20
N SER A 43 15.22 21.06 -24.92
CA SER A 43 15.12 20.36 -26.23
C SER A 43 15.09 18.81 -26.27
N PRO A 44 14.69 18.16 -27.39
CA PRO A 44 13.32 17.66 -27.60
C PRO A 44 13.27 16.16 -27.95
N ILE A 45 12.26 15.42 -27.46
CA ILE A 45 11.93 14.10 -28.03
C ILE A 45 10.40 13.98 -28.15
N SER A 46 9.95 13.82 -29.39
CA SER A 46 8.58 13.58 -29.80
C SER A 46 8.19 12.13 -29.57
N VAL A 47 7.09 11.89 -28.86
CA VAL A 47 6.18 10.77 -29.10
C VAL A 47 4.75 11.30 -28.92
N ALA A 48 3.99 11.29 -30.00
CA ALA A 48 2.55 11.57 -30.06
C ALA A 48 1.77 10.32 -29.61
N HIS A 49 0.53 10.32 -29.09
CA HIS A 49 -0.56 11.28 -29.06
C HIS A 49 -1.11 11.42 -27.63
N GLU A 50 -1.26 12.65 -27.14
CA GLU A 50 -2.28 13.00 -26.15
C GLU A 50 -3.47 13.54 -26.94
N ASP A 51 -4.63 12.87 -26.84
CA ASP A 51 -5.95 13.44 -27.15
C ASP A 51 -6.97 12.65 -26.31
N ASP A 52 -7.33 13.18 -25.14
CA ASP A 52 -8.68 13.69 -24.88
C ASP A 52 -8.72 14.24 -23.45
N PHE A 53 -8.42 15.54 -23.35
CA PHE A 53 -8.90 16.37 -22.25
C PHE A 53 -10.32 16.76 -22.65
N ASP A 54 -11.31 16.07 -22.10
CA ASP A 54 -12.72 16.49 -22.24
C ASP A 54 -12.83 17.92 -21.71
N SER A 55 -13.14 18.83 -22.63
CA SER A 55 -13.19 20.26 -22.40
C SER A 55 -14.43 20.60 -21.57
N SER A 56 -14.36 20.38 -20.27
CA SER A 56 -15.37 20.86 -19.33
C SER A 56 -14.72 21.26 -17.99
N SER A 57 -13.83 22.26 -18.05
CA SER A 57 -13.48 23.06 -16.87
C SER A 57 -12.94 24.42 -17.29
N THR A 58 -13.80 25.44 -17.15
CA THR A 58 -13.52 26.87 -16.94
C THR A 58 -12.09 27.38 -17.24
N THR A 59 -11.98 28.20 -18.28
CA THR A 59 -10.78 28.96 -18.73
C THR A 59 -10.32 30.08 -17.78
N THR A 60 -10.65 29.99 -16.49
CA THR A 60 -10.17 30.96 -15.49
C THR A 60 -8.92 30.40 -14.82
N PRO A 61 -7.78 31.12 -14.85
CA PRO A 61 -6.60 30.74 -14.08
C PRO A 61 -6.99 30.56 -12.61
N PRO A 62 -6.44 29.55 -11.91
CA PRO A 62 -6.76 29.32 -10.50
C PRO A 62 -6.44 30.58 -9.70
N SER A 63 -7.44 31.07 -8.99
CA SER A 63 -7.39 32.40 -8.35
C SER A 63 -6.81 32.33 -6.94
N THR A 64 -6.82 31.14 -6.33
CA THR A 64 -6.31 30.89 -4.99
C THR A 64 -5.31 29.73 -4.95
N LYS A 65 -4.48 29.68 -3.89
CA LYS A 65 -3.62 28.51 -3.59
C LYS A 65 -4.42 27.22 -3.44
N GLN A 66 -5.67 27.37 -3.01
CA GLN A 66 -6.61 26.29 -2.81
C GLN A 66 -7.13 25.74 -4.14
N ASP A 67 -7.54 26.60 -5.07
CA ASP A 67 -7.92 26.19 -6.43
C ASP A 67 -6.75 25.48 -7.14
N LEU A 68 -5.52 25.95 -6.91
CA LEU A 68 -4.32 25.31 -7.43
C LEU A 68 -4.15 23.87 -6.89
N PHE A 69 -4.32 23.67 -5.59
CA PHE A 69 -4.27 22.34 -4.97
C PHE A 69 -5.39 21.44 -5.46
N ASP A 70 -6.64 21.92 -5.45
CA ASP A 70 -7.80 21.13 -5.83
C ASP A 70 -7.72 20.70 -7.31
N ASN A 71 -7.29 21.59 -8.21
CA ASN A 71 -7.02 21.26 -9.62
C ASN A 71 -5.86 20.26 -9.78
N SER A 72 -4.80 20.39 -8.97
CA SER A 72 -3.67 19.45 -8.98
C SER A 72 -4.12 18.03 -8.60
N VAL A 73 -4.97 17.89 -7.57
CA VAL A 73 -5.51 16.60 -7.15
C VAL A 73 -6.41 16.01 -8.24
N GLN A 74 -7.31 16.79 -8.84
CA GLN A 74 -8.19 16.33 -9.92
C GLN A 74 -7.42 15.85 -11.16
N PHE A 75 -6.38 16.59 -11.55
CA PHE A 75 -5.50 16.17 -12.63
C PHE A 75 -4.77 14.87 -12.29
N THR A 76 -4.31 14.73 -11.04
CA THR A 76 -3.65 13.51 -10.56
C THR A 76 -4.59 12.30 -10.57
N ILE A 77 -5.85 12.46 -10.15
CA ILE A 77 -6.89 11.41 -10.22
C ILE A 77 -7.07 10.94 -11.66
N SER A 78 -7.19 11.89 -12.60
CA SER A 78 -7.34 11.59 -14.02
C SER A 78 -6.17 10.76 -14.52
N LYS A 79 -4.93 11.18 -14.24
CA LYS A 79 -3.73 10.43 -14.65
C LYS A 79 -3.61 9.06 -13.95
N ALA A 80 -4.07 8.92 -12.71
CA ALA A 80 -4.13 7.63 -12.01
C ALA A 80 -5.13 6.67 -12.66
N HIS A 81 -6.31 7.14 -13.10
CA HIS A 81 -7.26 6.32 -13.88
C HIS A 81 -6.66 5.84 -15.20
N TRP A 82 -5.97 6.71 -15.92
CA TRP A 82 -5.25 6.34 -17.15
C TRP A 82 -4.17 5.29 -16.88
N ALA A 83 -3.36 5.49 -15.84
CA ALA A 83 -2.33 4.55 -15.42
C ALA A 83 -2.93 3.17 -15.07
N ARG A 84 -4.08 3.17 -14.40
CA ARG A 84 -4.80 1.95 -14.05
C ARG A 84 -5.30 1.20 -15.29
N ALA A 85 -5.92 1.91 -16.24
CA ALA A 85 -6.36 1.31 -17.51
C ALA A 85 -5.18 0.73 -18.30
N LEU A 86 -4.03 1.43 -18.28
CA LEU A 86 -2.78 0.91 -18.85
C LEU A 86 -2.35 -0.38 -18.13
N ALA A 87 -2.28 -0.40 -16.80
CA ALA A 87 -1.91 -1.57 -16.01
C ALA A 87 -2.79 -2.79 -16.35
N TYR A 88 -4.10 -2.58 -16.44
CA TYR A 88 -5.04 -3.63 -16.85
C TYR A 88 -4.70 -4.19 -18.24
N ASN A 89 -4.52 -3.33 -19.24
CA ASN A 89 -4.18 -3.75 -20.61
C ASN A 89 -2.83 -4.48 -20.68
N LEU A 90 -1.82 -3.99 -19.95
CA LEU A 90 -0.50 -4.62 -19.88
C LEU A 90 -0.57 -5.99 -19.18
N SER A 91 -1.41 -6.15 -18.15
CA SER A 91 -1.61 -7.45 -17.49
C SER A 91 -2.22 -8.49 -18.44
N LEU A 92 -3.16 -8.07 -19.29
CA LEU A 92 -3.75 -8.93 -20.32
C LEU A 92 -2.76 -9.27 -21.44
N ALA A 93 -1.86 -8.36 -21.78
CA ALA A 93 -0.80 -8.62 -22.75
C ALA A 93 0.26 -9.58 -22.19
N SER A 94 0.72 -9.34 -20.96
CA SER A 94 1.74 -10.16 -20.28
C SER A 94 1.25 -11.58 -20.00
N SER A 95 -0.01 -11.75 -19.59
CA SER A 95 -0.60 -13.07 -19.29
C SER A 95 -0.65 -14.03 -20.50
N LYS A 96 -0.54 -13.51 -21.73
CA LYS A 96 -0.47 -14.33 -22.95
C LYS A 96 0.93 -14.90 -23.23
N ARG A 97 1.96 -14.41 -22.55
CA ARG A 97 3.35 -14.86 -22.74
C ARG A 97 3.67 -16.02 -21.81
N VAL A 98 4.27 -17.06 -22.38
CA VAL A 98 4.74 -18.22 -21.62
C VAL A 98 5.91 -17.79 -20.73
N GLY A 99 5.80 -17.99 -19.42
CA GLY A 99 6.86 -17.68 -18.46
C GLY A 99 6.81 -16.26 -17.86
N ALA A 100 5.89 -15.39 -18.28
CA ALA A 100 5.74 -14.03 -17.77
C ALA A 100 4.87 -13.95 -16.49
N HIS A 101 4.85 -15.02 -15.67
CA HIS A 101 4.04 -15.07 -14.46
C HIS A 101 4.42 -13.98 -13.46
N TYR A 102 5.73 -13.73 -13.33
CA TYR A 102 6.25 -12.69 -12.45
C TYR A 102 5.88 -11.29 -12.96
N ASP A 103 6.12 -11.01 -14.24
CA ASP A 103 5.80 -9.71 -14.85
C ASP A 103 4.29 -9.42 -14.78
N THR A 104 3.46 -10.45 -15.03
CA THR A 104 2.01 -10.34 -14.87
C THR A 104 1.66 -10.03 -13.41
N ALA A 105 2.25 -10.71 -12.44
CA ALA A 105 2.00 -10.45 -11.02
C ALA A 105 2.39 -9.02 -10.62
N ALA A 106 3.57 -8.55 -11.05
CA ALA A 106 4.04 -7.19 -10.79
C ALA A 106 3.11 -6.11 -11.39
N ILE A 107 2.63 -6.32 -12.62
CA ILE A 107 1.68 -5.38 -13.25
C ILE A 107 0.32 -5.43 -12.55
N VAL A 108 -0.15 -6.61 -12.11
CA VAL A 108 -1.39 -6.73 -11.34
C VAL A 108 -1.26 -6.07 -9.97
N ASP A 109 -0.10 -6.12 -9.33
CA ASP A 109 0.13 -5.38 -8.08
C ASP A 109 0.02 -3.86 -8.31
N CYS A 110 0.60 -3.36 -9.41
CA CYS A 110 0.42 -1.96 -9.81
C CYS A 110 -1.06 -1.60 -10.05
N LEU A 111 -1.84 -2.50 -10.66
CA LEU A 111 -3.28 -2.29 -10.85
C LEU A 111 -4.01 -2.14 -9.51
N ASP A 112 -3.77 -3.07 -8.57
CA ASP A 112 -4.38 -3.05 -7.22
C ASP A 112 -4.01 -1.76 -6.47
N LEU A 113 -2.73 -1.38 -6.52
CA LEU A 113 -2.20 -0.18 -5.86
C LEU A 113 -2.73 1.12 -6.49
N LEU A 114 -2.96 1.15 -7.80
CA LEU A 114 -3.55 2.28 -8.50
C LEU A 114 -5.03 2.45 -8.18
N ASP A 115 -5.77 1.36 -8.01
CA ASP A 115 -7.14 1.41 -7.50
C ASP A 115 -7.19 2.02 -6.08
N ASP A 116 -6.34 1.56 -5.16
CA ASP A 116 -6.23 2.17 -3.84
C ASP A 116 -5.78 3.65 -3.92
N THR A 117 -4.88 4.01 -4.86
CA THR A 117 -4.46 5.40 -5.09
C THR A 117 -5.64 6.29 -5.53
N VAL A 118 -6.49 5.81 -6.43
CA VAL A 118 -7.68 6.54 -6.88
C VAL A 118 -8.65 6.79 -5.72
N ASP A 119 -8.90 5.78 -4.88
CA ASP A 119 -9.76 5.92 -3.69
C ASP A 119 -9.20 6.94 -2.70
N LEU A 120 -7.90 6.90 -2.42
CA LEU A 120 -7.21 7.84 -1.53
C LEU A 120 -7.30 9.28 -2.05
N LEU A 121 -7.04 9.50 -3.34
CA LEU A 121 -7.16 10.82 -3.95
C LEU A 121 -8.61 11.32 -3.98
N SER A 122 -9.57 10.42 -4.18
CA SER A 122 -11.00 10.76 -4.14
C SER A 122 -11.43 11.21 -2.74
N ASN A 123 -10.92 10.57 -1.67
CA ASN A 123 -11.16 11.00 -0.30
C ASN A 123 -10.62 12.41 -0.02
N VAL A 124 -9.50 12.80 -0.64
CA VAL A 124 -9.00 14.18 -0.57
C VAL A 124 -10.04 15.14 -1.12
N VAL A 125 -10.70 14.83 -2.24
CA VAL A 125 -11.74 15.69 -2.82
C VAL A 125 -13.01 15.73 -1.94
N VAL A 126 -13.49 14.56 -1.48
CA VAL A 126 -14.73 14.46 -0.69
C VAL A 126 -14.61 15.14 0.67
N SER A 127 -13.51 14.88 1.40
CA SER A 127 -13.28 15.49 2.72
C SER A 127 -13.33 17.02 2.67
N ARG A 128 -12.93 17.61 1.55
CA ARG A 128 -12.90 19.07 1.38
C ARG A 128 -14.29 19.68 1.24
N ASN A 129 -15.26 18.90 0.78
CA ASN A 129 -16.65 19.33 0.60
C ASN A 129 -17.52 19.10 1.84
N GLU A 130 -17.20 18.08 2.65
CA GLU A 130 -18.13 17.58 3.69
C GLU A 130 -17.62 17.67 5.13
N VAL A 131 -16.31 17.81 5.35
CA VAL A 131 -15.71 17.76 6.70
C VAL A 131 -15.29 19.17 7.18
N PRO A 132 -15.46 19.52 8.48
CA PRO A 132 -14.92 20.76 9.05
C PRO A 132 -13.39 20.83 9.00
N GLU A 133 -12.86 22.03 8.80
CA GLU A 133 -11.43 22.31 8.54
C GLU A 133 -10.46 21.79 9.62
N ASN A 134 -10.91 21.72 10.88
CA ASN A 134 -10.08 21.29 12.03
C ASN A 134 -9.82 19.77 12.11
N ASP A 135 -10.66 18.95 11.48
CA ASP A 135 -10.48 17.47 11.42
C ASP A 135 -9.94 17.00 10.06
N ARG A 136 -9.77 17.90 9.08
CA ARG A 136 -9.39 17.58 7.69
C ARG A 136 -7.90 17.41 7.42
N ASP A 137 -7.08 18.06 8.22
CA ASP A 137 -5.71 18.35 7.82
C ASP A 137 -4.81 17.11 7.89
N ASP A 138 -4.87 16.34 8.99
CA ASP A 138 -4.05 15.13 9.13
C ASP A 138 -4.46 14.03 8.13
N ASP A 139 -5.72 14.01 7.70
CA ASP A 139 -6.24 13.03 6.75
C ASP A 139 -5.78 13.28 5.31
N VAL A 140 -5.78 14.53 4.83
CA VAL A 140 -5.30 14.87 3.48
C VAL A 140 -3.82 14.53 3.31
N HIS A 141 -3.00 14.89 4.31
CA HIS A 141 -1.59 14.50 4.32
C HIS A 141 -1.42 12.98 4.27
N THR A 142 -2.22 12.26 5.07
CA THR A 142 -2.18 10.79 5.16
C THR A 142 -2.56 10.15 3.83
N TRP A 143 -3.64 10.58 3.19
CA TRP A 143 -4.07 9.99 1.92
C TRP A 143 -3.09 10.26 0.78
N LEU A 144 -2.55 11.47 0.67
CA LEU A 144 -1.53 11.78 -0.34
C LEU A 144 -0.23 11.00 -0.11
N SER A 145 0.20 10.86 1.15
CA SER A 145 1.40 10.08 1.50
C SER A 145 1.20 8.58 1.25
N ALA A 146 0.02 8.06 1.55
CA ALA A 146 -0.36 6.68 1.25
C ALA A 146 -0.42 6.44 -0.26
N ALA A 147 -1.02 7.37 -1.02
CA ALA A 147 -1.08 7.30 -2.48
C ALA A 147 0.31 7.28 -3.11
N LEU A 148 1.25 8.07 -2.57
CA LEU A 148 2.65 8.06 -3.00
C LEU A 148 3.32 6.71 -2.68
N THR A 149 3.10 6.17 -1.48
CA THR A 149 3.61 4.86 -1.07
C THR A 149 3.13 3.74 -1.98
N ASN A 150 1.88 3.80 -2.46
CA ASN A 150 1.36 2.85 -3.42
C ASN A 150 2.13 2.88 -4.75
N GLN A 151 2.50 4.05 -5.25
CA GLN A 151 3.29 4.16 -6.49
C GLN A 151 4.70 3.60 -6.32
N GLU A 152 5.35 3.86 -5.19
CA GLU A 152 6.67 3.27 -4.89
C GLU A 152 6.58 1.75 -4.74
N THR A 153 5.53 1.22 -4.09
CA THR A 153 5.31 -0.23 -3.97
C THR A 153 5.07 -0.89 -5.34
N CYS A 154 4.39 -0.19 -6.26
CA CYS A 154 4.25 -0.64 -7.65
C CYS A 154 5.61 -0.69 -8.34
N LEU A 155 6.44 0.34 -8.18
CA LEU A 155 7.80 0.37 -8.74
C LEU A 155 8.65 -0.78 -8.20
N ASP A 156 8.65 -1.02 -6.89
CA ASP A 156 9.37 -2.13 -6.25
C ASP A 156 8.96 -3.49 -6.82
N SER A 157 7.66 -3.67 -7.08
CA SER A 157 7.12 -4.89 -7.69
C SER A 157 7.63 -5.09 -9.13
N LEU A 158 7.91 -4.01 -9.86
CA LEU A 158 8.44 -4.02 -11.22
C LEU A 158 9.97 -4.14 -11.28
N GLU A 159 10.72 -3.68 -10.27
CA GLU A 159 12.21 -3.67 -10.30
C GLU A 159 12.85 -5.07 -10.29
N THR A 160 12.10 -6.04 -9.80
CA THR A 160 12.46 -7.45 -9.68
C THR A 160 12.27 -8.23 -10.98
N THR A 161 11.66 -7.61 -12.00
CA THR A 161 11.53 -8.16 -13.36
C THR A 161 12.85 -7.99 -14.12
N HIS A 162 13.15 -8.89 -15.07
CA HIS A 162 14.23 -8.63 -16.01
C HIS A 162 13.89 -7.37 -16.80
N ARG A 163 14.62 -6.28 -16.53
CA ARG A 163 14.46 -4.88 -17.00
C ARG A 163 14.47 -4.69 -18.53
N SER A 164 14.27 -5.76 -19.30
CA SER A 164 14.31 -5.84 -20.76
C SER A 164 12.93 -5.96 -21.41
N GLU A 165 11.89 -6.27 -20.64
CA GLU A 165 10.53 -6.37 -21.19
C GLU A 165 9.86 -4.99 -21.32
N PRO A 166 9.17 -4.71 -22.44
CA PRO A 166 8.62 -3.39 -22.71
C PRO A 166 7.42 -3.04 -21.81
N GLU A 167 6.62 -4.03 -21.38
CA GLU A 167 5.44 -3.79 -20.55
C GLU A 167 5.78 -3.33 -19.12
N PRO A 168 6.63 -4.03 -18.33
CA PRO A 168 7.02 -3.53 -17.01
C PRO A 168 7.70 -2.16 -17.08
N ALA A 169 8.49 -1.90 -18.13
CA ALA A 169 9.13 -0.60 -18.35
C ALA A 169 8.11 0.52 -18.61
N ALA A 170 7.11 0.27 -19.44
CA ALA A 170 6.01 1.22 -19.69
C ALA A 170 5.21 1.50 -18.43
N MET A 171 4.90 0.46 -17.64
CA MET A 171 4.22 0.61 -16.36
C MET A 171 5.06 1.42 -15.36
N ALA A 172 6.36 1.12 -15.25
CA ALA A 172 7.26 1.84 -14.34
C ALA A 172 7.39 3.32 -14.71
N SER A 173 7.45 3.66 -16.00
CA SER A 173 7.44 5.05 -16.45
C SER A 173 6.17 5.78 -16.01
N THR A 174 5.02 5.12 -16.19
CA THR A 174 3.72 5.69 -15.83
C THR A 174 3.57 5.85 -14.31
N ALA A 175 3.99 4.87 -13.51
CA ALA A 175 3.96 4.95 -12.05
C ALA A 175 4.85 6.09 -11.52
N ARG A 176 6.03 6.34 -12.11
CA ARG A 176 6.87 7.50 -11.77
C ARG A 176 6.19 8.82 -12.07
N ASN A 177 5.52 8.93 -13.21
CA ASN A 177 4.78 10.15 -13.56
C ASN A 177 3.65 10.41 -12.55
N VAL A 178 2.88 9.38 -12.17
CA VAL A 178 1.83 9.51 -11.15
C VAL A 178 2.42 9.88 -9.78
N SER A 179 3.54 9.24 -9.37
CA SER A 179 4.28 9.56 -8.14
C SER A 179 4.67 11.05 -8.09
N GLN A 180 5.19 11.61 -9.19
CA GLN A 180 5.54 13.03 -9.29
C GLN A 180 4.32 13.96 -9.15
N LEU A 181 3.18 13.61 -9.72
CA LEU A 181 1.94 14.39 -9.62
C LEU A 181 1.37 14.37 -8.19
N ILE A 182 1.40 13.21 -7.53
CA ILE A 182 1.02 13.08 -6.12
C ILE A 182 1.95 13.92 -5.24
N ALA A 183 3.27 13.85 -5.45
CA ALA A 183 4.25 14.64 -4.71
C ALA A 183 4.06 16.15 -4.93
N GLY A 184 3.68 16.57 -6.14
CA GLY A 184 3.31 17.96 -6.44
C GLY A 184 2.09 18.40 -5.64
N SER A 185 1.03 17.58 -5.62
CA SER A 185 -0.19 17.83 -4.85
C SER A 185 0.08 17.90 -3.34
N LEU A 186 0.90 16.98 -2.80
CA LEU A 186 1.34 17.00 -1.41
C LEU A 186 2.14 18.27 -1.07
N SER A 187 3.02 18.70 -1.97
CA SER A 187 3.81 19.93 -1.79
C SER A 187 2.93 21.18 -1.77
N LEU A 188 1.93 21.25 -2.64
CA LEU A 188 0.94 22.35 -2.66
C LEU A 188 0.12 22.36 -1.36
N TYR A 189 -0.34 21.19 -0.93
CA TYR A 189 -1.04 21.02 0.34
C TYR A 189 -0.21 21.52 1.53
N LEU A 190 1.03 21.04 1.69
CA LEU A 190 1.94 21.48 2.74
C LEU A 190 2.30 22.98 2.68
N SER A 191 2.27 23.58 1.49
CA SER A 191 2.51 25.01 1.30
C SER A 191 1.27 25.87 1.63
N SER A 192 0.09 25.25 1.68
CA SER A 192 -1.19 25.87 2.02
C SER A 192 -1.56 25.69 3.49
N ALA A 193 -1.17 24.56 4.09
CA ALA A 193 -1.26 24.31 5.51
C ALA A 193 -0.25 25.22 6.23
N GLY A 194 -0.73 26.30 6.87
CA GLY A 194 0.11 27.18 7.67
C GLY A 194 0.83 26.40 8.79
N PRO A 195 1.88 26.98 9.41
CA PRO A 195 2.49 26.37 10.59
C PRO A 195 1.41 26.15 11.63
N LYS A 196 1.10 24.88 11.96
CA LYS A 196 0.20 24.55 13.07
C LYS A 196 0.78 25.23 14.30
N SER A 197 0.13 26.29 14.77
CA SER A 197 0.54 26.98 15.99
C SER A 197 0.45 25.94 17.09
N GLY A 198 1.61 25.48 17.54
CA GLY A 198 1.72 24.56 18.65
C GLY A 198 1.19 25.26 19.88
N ALA A 199 -0.11 25.15 20.13
CA ALA A 199 -0.65 25.24 21.46
C ALA A 199 0.01 24.10 22.23
N GLY A 200 1.12 24.42 22.89
CA GLY A 200 1.96 23.54 23.71
C GLY A 200 1.24 23.04 24.96
N GLY A 201 0.03 22.51 24.81
CA GLY A 201 -0.47 21.52 25.72
C GLY A 201 0.37 20.28 25.50
N ARG A 202 1.12 19.86 26.53
CA ARG A 202 1.47 18.45 26.65
C ARG A 202 0.15 17.67 26.58
N ARG A 203 -0.23 17.19 25.39
CA ARG A 203 -1.20 16.11 25.28
C ARG A 203 -0.56 14.98 26.05
N LEU A 204 -1.05 14.75 27.27
CA LEU A 204 -0.76 13.54 28.01
C LEU A 204 -0.99 12.40 27.02
N LEU A 205 0.09 11.72 26.63
CA LEU A 205 -0.01 10.42 26.00
C LEU A 205 -0.86 9.62 26.98
N SER A 206 -2.05 9.21 26.57
CA SER A 206 -2.93 8.36 27.37
C SER A 206 -2.07 7.23 27.91
N ASP A 207 -1.92 7.13 29.23
CA ASP A 207 -1.06 6.17 29.91
C ASP A 207 -1.30 4.76 29.33
N GLY A 208 -0.39 4.28 28.48
CA GLY A 208 -0.37 2.90 27.95
C GLY A 208 -1.63 2.40 27.22
N GLY A 209 -2.58 3.26 26.88
CA GLY A 209 -3.88 2.88 26.29
C GLY A 209 -3.92 2.85 24.76
N PHE A 210 -5.06 2.46 24.19
CA PHE A 210 -5.27 2.48 22.73
C PHE A 210 -5.07 3.89 22.12
N PRO A 211 -4.50 3.98 20.89
CA PRO A 211 -4.38 5.23 20.15
C PRO A 211 -5.69 6.02 20.03
N ALA A 212 -5.58 7.35 19.97
CA ALA A 212 -6.73 8.25 19.87
C ALA A 212 -7.63 7.97 18.65
N TRP A 213 -7.06 7.49 17.54
CA TRP A 213 -7.78 7.16 16.30
C TRP A 213 -8.65 5.89 16.41
N ILE A 214 -8.44 5.06 17.43
CA ILE A 214 -9.30 3.90 17.69
C ILE A 214 -10.51 4.38 18.48
N SER A 215 -11.72 4.16 17.94
CA SER A 215 -12.96 4.61 18.57
C SER A 215 -13.21 3.93 19.92
N ALA A 216 -14.01 4.54 20.79
CA ALA A 216 -14.35 3.93 22.08
C ALA A 216 -15.07 2.57 21.92
N GLY A 217 -15.87 2.41 20.86
CA GLY A 217 -16.52 1.14 20.53
C GLY A 217 -15.50 0.06 20.14
N ASP A 218 -14.49 0.42 19.35
CA ASP A 218 -13.43 -0.50 18.93
C ASP A 218 -12.55 -0.92 20.09
N ARG A 219 -12.21 0.01 20.99
CA ARG A 219 -11.45 -0.30 22.21
C ARG A 219 -12.20 -1.33 23.06
N ARG A 220 -13.48 -1.10 23.32
CA ARG A 220 -14.33 -2.05 24.07
C ARG A 220 -14.37 -3.42 23.41
N LEU A 221 -14.41 -3.47 22.08
CA LEU A 221 -14.43 -4.73 21.34
C LEU A 221 -13.08 -5.47 21.40
N LEU A 222 -11.97 -4.74 21.28
CA LEU A 222 -10.62 -5.30 21.39
C LEU A 222 -10.28 -5.76 22.82
N GLU A 223 -10.91 -5.18 23.82
CA GLU A 223 -10.80 -5.55 25.23
C GLU A 223 -11.79 -6.65 25.66
N ALA A 224 -12.82 -6.91 24.85
CA ALA A 224 -13.85 -7.89 25.17
C ALA A 224 -13.29 -9.33 25.10
N PRO A 225 -13.73 -10.23 25.99
CA PRO A 225 -13.45 -11.65 25.83
C PRO A 225 -14.10 -12.16 24.54
N VAL A 226 -13.44 -13.09 23.85
CA VAL A 226 -13.89 -13.60 22.55
C VAL A 226 -15.30 -14.19 22.64
N GLU A 227 -15.66 -14.79 23.78
CA GLU A 227 -16.98 -15.36 24.04
C GLU A 227 -18.11 -14.32 24.13
N ALA A 228 -17.78 -13.04 24.36
CA ALA A 228 -18.74 -11.95 24.40
C ALA A 228 -18.93 -11.26 23.04
N ILE A 229 -18.15 -11.65 22.02
CA ILE A 229 -18.26 -11.11 20.67
C ILE A 229 -19.17 -12.02 19.86
N GLU A 230 -20.28 -11.50 19.36
CA GLU A 230 -21.20 -12.25 18.48
C GLU A 230 -20.58 -12.40 17.07
N PRO A 231 -20.23 -13.63 16.64
CA PRO A 231 -19.64 -13.84 15.33
C PRO A 231 -20.72 -13.93 14.25
N HIS A 232 -20.47 -13.32 13.10
CA HIS A 232 -21.30 -13.49 11.90
C HIS A 232 -20.96 -14.80 11.18
N ALA A 233 -19.69 -15.21 11.24
CA ALA A 233 -19.22 -16.49 10.73
C ALA A 233 -18.20 -17.11 11.69
N VAL A 234 -18.23 -18.45 11.81
CA VAL A 234 -17.31 -19.22 12.63
C VAL A 234 -16.55 -20.19 11.72
N VAL A 235 -15.24 -20.06 11.68
CA VAL A 235 -14.35 -20.92 10.90
C VAL A 235 -13.75 -21.97 11.82
N ALA A 236 -13.90 -23.25 11.46
CA ALA A 236 -13.32 -24.35 12.22
C ALA A 236 -12.98 -25.55 11.33
N LYS A 237 -11.73 -26.03 11.44
CA LYS A 237 -11.25 -27.20 10.68
C LYS A 237 -11.86 -28.53 11.11
N ASP A 238 -12.34 -28.60 12.34
CA ASP A 238 -12.97 -29.81 12.90
C ASP A 238 -14.44 -29.98 12.48
N GLY A 239 -14.97 -29.05 11.68
CA GLY A 239 -16.37 -29.05 11.23
C GLY A 239 -17.36 -28.54 12.28
N SER A 240 -16.88 -28.01 13.41
CA SER A 240 -17.74 -27.43 14.46
C SER A 240 -18.16 -25.97 14.22
N GLY A 241 -17.69 -25.37 13.12
CA GLY A 241 -17.99 -24.00 12.69
C GLY A 241 -18.97 -23.96 11.52
N THR A 242 -19.33 -22.76 11.08
CA THR A 242 -20.13 -22.55 9.87
C THR A 242 -19.32 -22.81 8.59
N HIS A 243 -18.00 -22.55 8.63
CA HIS A 243 -17.10 -22.68 7.48
C HIS A 243 -15.86 -23.51 7.80
N GLY A 244 -15.31 -24.18 6.79
CA GLY A 244 -14.06 -24.94 6.91
C GLY A 244 -12.81 -24.09 6.69
N THR A 245 -12.92 -23.03 5.89
CA THR A 245 -11.82 -22.13 5.53
C THR A 245 -12.15 -20.67 5.83
N ILE A 246 -11.12 -19.85 5.99
CA ILE A 246 -11.28 -18.41 6.28
C ILE A 246 -11.70 -17.67 5.00
N GLY A 247 -11.17 -18.10 3.85
CA GLY A 247 -11.52 -17.52 2.55
C GLY A 247 -13.01 -17.67 2.20
N GLU A 248 -13.61 -18.83 2.47
CA GLU A 248 -15.05 -19.04 2.27
C GLU A 248 -15.89 -18.12 3.16
N ALA A 249 -15.53 -18.00 4.45
CA ALA A 249 -16.24 -17.11 5.37
C ALA A 249 -16.19 -15.64 4.94
N ILE A 250 -15.04 -15.17 4.43
CA ILE A 250 -14.90 -13.80 3.91
C ILE A 250 -15.76 -13.59 2.66
N ASN A 251 -15.84 -14.59 1.78
CA ASN A 251 -16.62 -14.51 0.55
C ASN A 251 -18.13 -14.55 0.81
N GLU A 252 -18.58 -15.34 1.79
CA GLU A 252 -19.99 -15.38 2.18
C GLU A 252 -20.41 -14.06 2.82
N VAL A 253 -19.60 -13.53 3.75
CA VAL A 253 -19.94 -12.29 4.44
C VAL A 253 -19.77 -11.06 3.54
N ALA A 254 -18.98 -11.18 2.46
CA ALA A 254 -18.81 -10.15 1.43
C ALA A 254 -20.11 -9.58 0.88
N GLY A 255 -21.11 -10.46 0.70
CA GLY A 255 -22.34 -10.13 -0.02
C GLY A 255 -23.54 -9.84 0.88
N SER A 256 -23.39 -9.96 2.21
CA SER A 256 -24.52 -10.04 3.13
C SER A 256 -24.64 -8.88 4.12
N MET A 257 -23.72 -7.92 4.11
CA MET A 257 -23.68 -6.85 5.12
C MET A 257 -24.16 -5.51 4.56
N GLU A 258 -25.06 -4.87 5.32
CA GLU A 258 -25.50 -3.49 5.08
C GLU A 258 -24.35 -2.49 5.24
N GLU A 259 -24.44 -1.36 4.52
CA GLU A 259 -23.49 -0.25 4.64
C GLU A 259 -23.36 0.22 6.10
N GLY A 260 -22.20 -0.05 6.71
CA GLY A 260 -21.83 0.47 8.04
C GLY A 260 -21.73 -0.57 9.16
N GLY A 261 -22.17 -1.81 8.94
CA GLY A 261 -22.00 -2.92 9.89
C GLY A 261 -20.54 -3.40 10.01
N ARG A 262 -20.16 -3.95 11.18
CA ARG A 262 -18.89 -4.67 11.36
C ARG A 262 -19.10 -6.15 11.15
N THR A 263 -18.36 -6.72 10.20
CA THR A 263 -18.28 -8.16 9.99
C THR A 263 -17.33 -8.77 11.01
N VAL A 264 -17.81 -9.72 11.81
CA VAL A 264 -16.98 -10.47 12.76
C VAL A 264 -16.86 -11.91 12.32
N ILE A 265 -15.64 -12.36 12.07
CA ILE A 265 -15.32 -13.75 11.72
C ILE A 265 -14.48 -14.34 12.84
N GLN A 266 -15.04 -15.32 13.56
CA GLN A 266 -14.32 -16.07 14.59
C GLN A 266 -13.60 -17.25 13.96
N ILE A 267 -12.31 -17.41 14.27
CA ILE A 267 -11.45 -18.45 13.74
C ILE A 267 -10.99 -19.34 14.91
N LYS A 268 -11.57 -20.54 14.99
CA LYS A 268 -11.24 -21.49 16.04
C LYS A 268 -9.78 -21.92 16.00
N ALA A 269 -9.28 -22.40 17.14
CA ALA A 269 -7.93 -22.93 17.28
C ALA A 269 -7.59 -23.92 16.17
N GLY A 270 -6.42 -23.73 15.55
CA GLY A 270 -6.00 -24.48 14.39
C GLY A 270 -4.91 -23.77 13.60
N THR A 271 -4.22 -24.54 12.76
CA THR A 271 -3.24 -24.01 11.80
C THR A 271 -3.89 -23.96 10.41
N TYR A 272 -4.12 -22.75 9.89
CA TYR A 272 -4.76 -22.49 8.60
C TYR A 272 -3.70 -22.14 7.56
N ASN A 273 -3.49 -23.01 6.58
CA ASN A 273 -2.54 -22.78 5.48
C ASN A 273 -3.30 -22.21 4.30
N GLU A 274 -3.52 -20.89 4.33
CA GLU A 274 -4.40 -20.16 3.42
C GLU A 274 -3.84 -18.75 3.19
N TYR A 275 -4.03 -18.22 1.98
CA TYR A 275 -3.74 -16.82 1.68
C TYR A 275 -5.02 -16.01 1.71
N ILE A 276 -5.15 -15.17 2.73
CA ILE A 276 -6.37 -14.41 2.99
C ILE A 276 -6.31 -13.09 2.25
N ARG A 277 -7.31 -12.86 1.38
CA ARG A 277 -7.47 -11.62 0.61
C ARG A 277 -8.82 -11.02 0.94
N ILE A 278 -8.81 -9.91 1.66
CA ILE A 278 -10.01 -9.16 2.02
C ILE A 278 -10.32 -8.19 0.87
N PRO A 279 -11.48 -8.31 0.20
CA PRO A 279 -11.86 -7.39 -0.88
C PRO A 279 -11.92 -5.95 -0.40
N THR A 280 -11.42 -5.02 -1.20
CA THR A 280 -11.38 -3.58 -0.86
C THR A 280 -12.74 -2.96 -0.59
N LYS A 281 -13.79 -3.49 -1.24
CA LYS A 281 -15.19 -3.08 -1.05
C LYS A 281 -15.73 -3.46 0.33
N GLN A 282 -15.19 -4.51 0.95
CA GLN A 282 -15.56 -4.88 2.30
C GLN A 282 -14.82 -4.00 3.31
N LYS A 283 -15.59 -3.15 3.99
CA LYS A 283 -15.09 -2.31 5.08
C LYS A 283 -15.41 -2.96 6.42
N ASN A 284 -14.64 -2.63 7.45
CA ASN A 284 -14.92 -3.01 8.85
C ASN A 284 -14.95 -4.52 9.14
N VAL A 285 -14.03 -5.30 8.56
CA VAL A 285 -13.86 -6.73 8.87
C VAL A 285 -12.98 -6.93 10.12
N LEU A 286 -13.48 -7.70 11.09
CA LEU A 286 -12.76 -8.15 12.27
C LEU A 286 -12.55 -9.66 12.22
N LEU A 287 -11.29 -10.08 12.16
CA LEU A 287 -10.90 -11.47 12.36
C LEU A 287 -10.50 -11.68 13.83
N VAL A 288 -11.17 -12.59 14.52
CA VAL A 288 -10.90 -12.91 15.93
C VAL A 288 -10.56 -14.38 16.07
N GLY A 289 -9.41 -14.69 16.67
CA GLY A 289 -8.99 -16.07 16.95
C GLY A 289 -9.12 -16.44 18.43
N ASP A 290 -9.15 -17.74 18.74
CA ASP A 290 -9.24 -18.26 20.12
C ASP A 290 -7.99 -17.96 21.00
N GLY A 291 -6.98 -17.30 20.43
CA GLY A 291 -5.83 -16.79 21.13
C GLY A 291 -4.53 -16.87 20.33
N LYS A 292 -3.57 -16.00 20.69
CA LYS A 292 -2.22 -16.01 20.12
C LYS A 292 -1.58 -17.38 20.29
N GLY A 293 -1.14 -17.99 19.18
CA GLY A 293 -0.51 -19.32 19.16
C GLY A 293 -1.48 -20.50 19.17
N LYS A 294 -2.79 -20.27 19.35
CA LYS A 294 -3.83 -21.30 19.16
C LYS A 294 -4.39 -21.25 17.75
N THR A 295 -4.73 -20.05 17.30
CA THR A 295 -5.14 -19.79 15.92
C THR A 295 -3.94 -19.22 15.18
N VAL A 296 -3.47 -19.93 14.16
CA VAL A 296 -2.28 -19.55 13.38
C VAL A 296 -2.63 -19.63 11.89
N ILE A 297 -2.48 -18.51 11.18
CA ILE A 297 -2.57 -18.47 9.72
C ILE A 297 -1.14 -18.51 9.19
N VAL A 298 -0.87 -19.46 8.30
CA VAL A 298 0.45 -19.71 7.73
C VAL A 298 0.41 -19.58 6.22
N GLY A 299 1.51 -19.07 5.66
CA GLY A 299 1.77 -18.99 4.24
C GLY A 299 3.28 -19.00 4.00
N SER A 300 3.70 -19.45 2.82
CA SER A 300 5.12 -19.62 2.45
C SER A 300 5.50 -18.89 1.17
N LYS A 301 4.70 -17.92 0.71
CA LYS A 301 5.02 -17.17 -0.51
C LYS A 301 6.18 -16.23 -0.21
N ASN A 302 7.12 -16.15 -1.12
CA ASN A 302 8.32 -15.34 -0.98
C ASN A 302 8.88 -14.98 -2.37
N SER A 303 9.86 -14.08 -2.38
CA SER A 303 10.49 -13.57 -3.60
C SER A 303 11.32 -14.60 -4.35
N ASP A 304 12.00 -15.51 -3.63
CA ASP A 304 12.83 -16.55 -4.26
C ASP A 304 11.98 -17.54 -5.07
N ASP A 305 10.73 -17.78 -4.64
CA ASP A 305 9.74 -18.61 -5.33
C ASP A 305 8.92 -17.83 -6.39
N GLY A 306 9.32 -16.60 -6.72
CA GLY A 306 8.69 -15.81 -7.79
C GLY A 306 7.39 -15.10 -7.38
N SER A 307 7.17 -14.84 -6.08
CA SER A 307 6.13 -13.90 -5.65
C SER A 307 6.70 -12.49 -5.46
N THR A 308 5.96 -11.46 -5.85
CA THR A 308 6.32 -10.09 -5.49
C THR A 308 6.20 -9.87 -3.98
N THR A 309 6.90 -8.86 -3.45
CA THR A 309 6.80 -8.50 -2.02
C THR A 309 5.35 -8.21 -1.63
N TYR A 310 4.63 -7.43 -2.44
CA TYR A 310 3.22 -7.09 -2.20
C TYR A 310 2.32 -8.35 -2.19
N ASN A 311 2.49 -9.26 -3.14
CA ASN A 311 1.64 -10.44 -3.27
C ASN A 311 2.06 -11.62 -2.36
N SER A 312 3.19 -11.51 -1.66
CA SER A 312 3.69 -12.55 -0.74
C SER A 312 2.92 -12.62 0.58
N ALA A 313 2.20 -11.55 0.94
CA ALA A 313 1.49 -11.45 2.21
C ALA A 313 0.50 -12.61 2.43
N THR A 314 0.58 -13.21 3.62
CA THR A 314 -0.32 -14.30 4.06
C THR A 314 -1.74 -13.78 4.32
N VAL A 315 -1.86 -12.57 4.89
CA VAL A 315 -3.13 -11.87 5.07
C VAL A 315 -2.97 -10.47 4.50
N GLY A 316 -3.87 -10.06 3.61
CA GLY A 316 -3.82 -8.74 3.00
C GLY A 316 -5.17 -8.29 2.45
N LYS A 317 -5.28 -6.99 2.18
CA LYS A 317 -6.37 -6.39 1.43
C LYS A 317 -6.06 -6.54 -0.07
N ARG A 318 -7.06 -6.81 -0.91
CA ARG A 318 -6.89 -6.87 -2.38
C ARG A 318 -8.13 -6.40 -3.13
N PHE A 319 -7.93 -5.85 -4.32
CA PHE A 319 -9.01 -5.45 -5.23
C PHE A 319 -9.46 -6.67 -6.04
N PHE A 320 -10.76 -7.04 -5.96
CA PHE A 320 -11.41 -8.02 -6.83
C PHE A 320 -12.87 -7.61 -7.10
#